data_AF-A0A397Y009-F1
#
_entry.id   AF-A0A397Y009-F1
#
_cell.length_a   1.000
_cell.length_b   1.000
_cell.length_c   1.000
_cell.angle_alpha   90.00
_cell.angle_beta   90.00
_cell.angle_gamma   90.00
#
_symmetry.space_group_name_H-M   'P 1'
#
loop_
_entity.id
_entity.type
_entity.pdbx_description
1 polymer ?
#
loop_
_entity_poly.entity_id
_entity_poly.type
_entity_poly.pdbx_seq_one_letter_code
_entity_poly.pdbx_strand_id
1 'polypeptide(L)'
;MVASCFLVINRCSSVVAIDIDHVKVELAMNNAMVYGVDDRVDFIIGDFVQLAPSLKVICFFLSLYILFLAPPWGGPMYKLFQIAQSIMPNIIMFLQRNVGLSQLEELAWLSSPPLNLEAKENCVGDKLKAIKAYFS
;
A
#
# COMPACT_ATOMS: atom_id res chain seq x y z
N MET A 1 1.62 -16.26 -1.67
CA MET A 1 1.89 -15.04 -2.48
C MET A 1 1.52 -13.88 -1.57
N VAL A 2 2.51 -13.25 -0.92
CA VAL A 2 2.33 -12.53 0.36
C VAL A 2 2.35 -11.02 0.11
N ALA A 3 1.22 -10.33 0.21
CA ALA A 3 1.15 -8.87 0.10
C ALA A 3 1.24 -8.25 1.49
N SER A 4 2.32 -7.53 1.76
CA SER A 4 2.41 -6.64 2.90
C SER A 4 1.67 -5.35 2.54
N CYS A 5 0.51 -5.10 3.14
CA CYS A 5 -0.29 -3.89 2.90
C CYS A 5 -0.32 -3.05 4.17
N PHE A 6 0.08 -1.78 4.07
CA PHE A 6 -0.02 -0.84 5.18
C PHE A 6 -1.10 0.17 4.83
N LEU A 7 -2.20 0.18 5.58
CA LEU A 7 -3.18 1.26 5.47
C LEU A 7 -2.72 2.40 6.39
N VAL A 8 -2.42 3.57 5.81
CA VAL A 8 -1.93 4.73 6.56
C VAL A 8 -3.07 5.73 6.75
N ILE A 9 -3.43 5.99 8.01
CA ILE A 9 -4.51 6.91 8.38
C ILE A 9 -3.87 8.27 8.68
N ASN A 10 -3.77 9.11 7.65
CA ASN A 10 -2.94 10.33 7.68
C ASN A 10 -3.45 11.44 8.63
N ARG A 11 -4.62 11.29 9.27
CA ARG A 11 -5.18 12.33 10.15
C ARG A 11 -4.90 12.16 11.63
N CYS A 12 -4.57 10.95 12.09
CA CYS A 12 -4.30 10.67 13.51
C CYS A 12 -2.87 10.19 13.77
N SER A 13 -1.99 10.18 12.75
CA SER A 13 -0.68 9.51 12.82
C SER A 13 -0.78 8.01 13.15
N SER A 14 -1.93 7.39 12.88
CA SER A 14 -2.21 5.98 13.15
C SER A 14 -2.08 5.15 11.87
N VAL A 15 -1.68 3.90 12.01
CA VAL A 15 -1.47 2.96 10.91
C VAL A 15 -2.22 1.67 11.21
N VAL A 16 -2.89 1.11 10.21
CA VAL A 16 -3.39 -0.26 10.26
C VAL A 16 -2.48 -1.12 9.39
N ALA A 17 -1.62 -1.92 10.02
CA ALA A 17 -0.67 -2.80 9.36
C ALA A 17 -1.29 -4.17 9.12
N ILE A 18 -1.41 -4.59 7.86
CA ILE A 18 -2.03 -5.85 7.47
C ILE A 18 -0.99 -6.72 6.76
N ASP A 19 -0.74 -7.90 7.30
CA ASP A 19 0.04 -8.93 6.60
C ASP A 19 -0.61 -10.30 6.82
N ILE A 20 -0.55 -11.15 5.80
CA ILE A 20 -1.09 -12.51 5.87
C ILE A 20 -0.16 -13.44 6.66
N ASP A 21 1.13 -13.09 6.76
CA ASP A 21 2.14 -13.86 7.47
C ASP A 21 2.26 -13.41 8.93
N HIS A 22 1.77 -14.25 9.85
CA HIS A 22 1.84 -14.00 11.29
C HIS A 22 3.25 -13.66 11.78
N VAL A 23 4.30 -14.31 11.26
CA VAL A 23 5.68 -14.05 11.68
C VAL A 23 6.10 -12.62 11.33
N LYS A 24 5.68 -12.12 10.16
CA LYS A 24 5.97 -10.73 9.77
C LYS A 24 5.24 -9.74 10.64
N VAL A 25 4.01 -10.05 11.05
CA VAL A 25 3.25 -9.20 11.98
C VAL A 25 3.94 -9.14 13.34
N GLU A 26 4.37 -10.27 13.90
CA GLU A 26 5.12 -10.31 15.17
C GLU A 26 6.43 -9.50 15.09
N LEU A 27 7.17 -9.65 13.99
CA LEU A 27 8.38 -8.86 13.75
C LEU A 27 8.08 -7.36 13.63
N ALA A 28 6.99 -6.99 12.97
CA ALA A 28 6.58 -5.60 12.83
C ALA A 28 6.12 -4.99 14.16
N MET A 29 5.39 -5.75 14.99
CA MET A 29 5.05 -5.38 16.36
C MET A 29 6.30 -5.13 17.20
N ASN A 30 7.27 -6.07 17.17
CA ASN A 30 8.53 -5.90 17.89
C ASN A 30 9.30 -4.65 17.44
N ASN A 31 9.36 -4.41 16.13
CA ASN A 31 9.97 -3.19 15.61
C ASN A 31 9.25 -1.93 16.09
N ALA A 32 7.90 -1.91 16.07
CA ALA A 32 7.13 -0.77 16.54
C ALA A 32 7.38 -0.47 18.02
N MET A 33 7.48 -1.50 18.87
CA MET A 33 7.86 -1.33 20.29
C MET A 33 9.27 -0.76 20.43
N VAL A 34 10.24 -1.27 19.66
CA VAL A 34 11.63 -0.78 19.69
C VAL A 34 11.72 0.69 19.26
N TYR A 35 10.91 1.12 18.28
CA TYR A 35 10.86 2.51 17.84
C TYR A 35 9.93 3.41 18.68
N GLY A 36 9.19 2.85 19.66
CA GLY A 36 8.28 3.59 20.53
C GLY A 36 7.07 4.18 19.80
N VAL A 37 6.53 3.44 18.83
CA VAL A 37 5.36 3.85 18.01
C VAL A 37 4.25 2.79 17.99
N ASP A 38 4.35 1.75 18.81
CA ASP A 38 3.38 0.66 18.91
C ASP A 38 1.98 1.13 19.33
N ASP A 39 1.88 2.25 20.06
CA ASP A 39 0.63 2.92 20.43
C ASP A 39 -0.15 3.51 19.24
N ARG A 40 0.48 3.59 18.07
CA ARG A 40 -0.09 4.17 16.85
C ARG A 40 -0.33 3.14 15.74
N VAL A 41 -0.04 1.86 15.98
CA VAL A 41 -0.14 0.84 14.95
C VAL A 41 -1.08 -0.29 15.40
N ASP A 42 -2.20 -0.41 14.71
CA ASP A 42 -3.08 -1.57 14.82
C ASP A 42 -2.61 -2.65 13.84
N PHE A 43 -2.35 -3.84 14.34
CA PHE A 43 -1.85 -4.96 13.54
C PHE A 43 -2.96 -5.98 13.27
N ILE A 44 -3.12 -6.37 12.01
CA ILE A 44 -4.10 -7.38 11.57
C ILE A 44 -3.38 -8.48 10.80
N ILE A 45 -3.51 -9.72 11.28
CA ILE A 45 -3.10 -10.90 10.52
C ILE A 45 -4.24 -11.29 9.59
N GLY A 46 -4.05 -11.17 8.29
CA GLY A 46 -5.11 -11.49 7.33
C GLY A 46 -4.78 -11.22 5.87
N ASP A 47 -5.63 -11.74 4.99
CA ASP A 47 -5.56 -11.49 3.56
C ASP A 47 -6.22 -10.14 3.23
N PHE A 48 -5.41 -9.18 2.76
CA PHE A 48 -5.89 -7.86 2.34
C PHE A 48 -7.04 -7.95 1.32
N VAL A 49 -7.00 -8.90 0.39
CA VAL A 49 -8.05 -9.06 -0.62
C VAL A 49 -9.39 -9.41 0.01
N GLN A 50 -9.38 -10.22 1.06
CA GLN A 50 -10.59 -10.62 1.80
C GLN A 50 -11.09 -9.51 2.74
N LEU A 51 -10.17 -8.69 3.26
CA LEU A 51 -10.48 -7.56 4.14
C LEU A 51 -10.94 -6.30 3.38
N ALA A 52 -10.59 -6.17 2.10
CA ALA A 52 -10.88 -5.01 1.27
C ALA A 52 -12.36 -4.54 1.28
N PRO A 53 -13.38 -5.43 1.22
CA PRO A 53 -14.78 -5.00 1.31
C PRO A 53 -15.10 -4.30 2.64
N SER A 54 -14.59 -4.80 3.77
CA SER A 54 -14.76 -4.19 5.08
C SER A 54 -14.01 -2.85 5.18
N LEU A 55 -12.78 -2.79 4.67
CA LEU A 55 -12.01 -1.55 4.61
C LEU A 55 -12.70 -0.48 3.77
N LYS A 56 -13.32 -0.85 2.65
CA LYS A 56 -14.11 0.05 1.81
C LYS A 56 -15.26 0.69 2.58
N VAL A 57 -15.99 -0.10 3.38
CA VAL A 57 -17.10 0.42 4.20
C VAL A 57 -16.57 1.40 5.26
N ILE A 58 -15.47 1.05 5.94
CA ILE A 58 -14.86 1.89 6.97
C ILE A 58 -14.33 3.21 6.38
N CYS A 59 -13.70 3.14 5.21
CA CYS A 59 -13.05 4.28 4.57
C CYS A 59 -13.99 5.11 3.67
N PHE A 60 -15.25 4.68 3.49
CA PHE A 60 -16.16 5.24 2.48
C PHE A 60 -16.34 6.77 2.56
N PHE A 61 -16.33 7.32 3.78
CA PHE A 61 -16.50 8.76 4.01
C PHE A 61 -15.19 9.53 4.24
N LEU A 62 -14.04 8.87 4.08
CA LEU A 62 -12.77 9.38 4.60
C LEU A 62 -11.81 9.73 3.46
N SER A 63 -11.95 10.95 2.94
CA SER A 63 -11.13 11.48 1.84
C SER A 63 -9.64 11.71 2.18
N LEU A 64 -9.27 11.56 3.46
CA LEU A 64 -7.93 11.85 3.99
C LEU A 64 -7.06 10.61 4.22
N TYR A 65 -7.56 9.42 3.87
CA TYR A 65 -6.84 8.17 4.07
C TYR A 65 -5.93 7.88 2.88
N ILE A 66 -4.83 7.19 3.13
CA ILE A 66 -3.86 6.79 2.11
C ILE A 66 -3.64 5.28 2.23
N LEU A 67 -3.72 4.57 1.11
CA LEU A 67 -3.44 3.14 1.08
C LEU A 67 -2.01 2.92 0.56
N PHE A 68 -1.14 2.33 1.38
CA PHE A 68 0.21 1.96 0.97
C PHE A 68 0.28 0.46 0.67
N LEU A 69 0.70 0.13 -0.54
CA LEU A 69 0.81 -1.24 -1.04
C LEU A 69 2.27 -1.59 -1.33
N ALA A 70 2.73 -2.68 -0.71
CA ALA A 70 3.99 -3.34 -1.08
C ALA A 70 3.67 -4.78 -1.53
N PRO A 71 3.09 -4.95 -2.74
CA PRO A 71 2.71 -6.26 -3.24
C PRO A 71 3.92 -7.20 -3.35
N PRO A 72 3.71 -8.54 -3.33
CA PRO A 72 4.75 -9.47 -3.67
C PRO A 72 5.17 -9.23 -5.12
N TRP A 73 6.47 -9.25 -5.33
CA TRP A 73 7.05 -8.92 -6.61
C TRP A 73 6.92 -10.11 -7.58
N GLY A 74 6.01 -10.00 -8.56
CA GLY A 74 5.73 -11.07 -9.53
C GLY A 74 4.28 -11.54 -9.61
N GLY A 75 3.35 -10.91 -8.87
CA GLY A 75 1.91 -11.12 -9.01
C GLY A 75 1.23 -10.13 -9.98
N PRO A 76 -0.02 -10.39 -10.42
CA PRO A 76 -0.77 -9.48 -11.28
C PRO A 76 -1.12 -8.17 -10.54
N MET A 77 -0.31 -7.13 -10.74
CA MET A 77 -0.47 -5.82 -10.09
C MET A 77 -1.84 -5.18 -10.35
N TYR A 78 -2.45 -5.44 -11.51
CA TYR A 78 -3.75 -4.86 -11.88
C TYR A 78 -4.88 -5.22 -10.91
N LYS A 79 -4.98 -6.48 -10.47
CA LYS A 79 -6.06 -6.92 -9.57
C LYS A 79 -5.97 -6.22 -8.23
N LEU A 80 -4.77 -6.16 -7.67
CA LEU A 80 -4.55 -5.52 -6.39
C LEU A 80 -4.82 -4.02 -6.46
N PHE A 81 -4.40 -3.38 -7.56
CA PHE A 81 -4.66 -1.97 -7.79
C PHE A 81 -6.16 -1.66 -7.90
N GLN A 82 -6.93 -2.48 -8.63
CA GLN A 82 -8.39 -2.30 -8.73
C GLN A 82 -9.10 -2.48 -7.37
N ILE A 83 -8.66 -3.46 -6.57
CA ILE A 83 -9.19 -3.65 -5.21
C ILE A 83 -8.88 -2.42 -4.36
N ALA A 84 -7.64 -1.93 -4.40
CA ALA A 84 -7.20 -0.74 -3.69
C ALA A 84 -7.98 0.53 -4.10
N GLN A 85 -8.13 0.75 -5.41
CA GLN A 85 -8.92 1.85 -5.98
C GLN A 85 -10.38 1.79 -5.54
N SER A 86 -10.93 0.58 -5.38
CA SER A 86 -12.30 0.41 -4.87
C SER A 86 -12.48 0.85 -3.41
N ILE A 87 -11.37 0.91 -2.64
CA ILE A 87 -11.35 1.37 -1.24
C ILE A 87 -11.14 2.89 -1.21
N MET A 88 -10.12 3.40 -1.90
CA MET A 88 -9.80 4.83 -1.95
C MET A 88 -8.97 5.22 -3.18
N PRO A 89 -9.07 6.49 -3.65
CA PRO A 89 -8.29 6.97 -4.79
C PRO A 89 -6.82 7.24 -4.47
N ASN A 90 -6.50 7.65 -3.23
CA ASN A 90 -5.14 7.98 -2.81
C ASN A 90 -4.34 6.70 -2.49
N ILE A 91 -3.56 6.23 -3.46
CA ILE A 91 -2.80 4.97 -3.35
C ILE A 91 -1.32 5.26 -3.54
N ILE A 92 -0.50 4.65 -2.69
CA ILE A 92 0.95 4.62 -2.84
C ILE A 92 1.36 3.18 -3.07
N MET A 93 2.14 2.90 -4.12
CA MET A 93 2.71 1.58 -4.38
C MET A 93 4.22 1.61 -4.30
N PHE A 94 4.81 0.67 -3.55
CA PHE A 94 6.25 0.44 -3.51
C PHE A 94 6.61 -0.79 -4.34
N LEU A 95 7.37 -0.58 -5.42
CA LEU A 95 7.50 -1.48 -6.54
C LEU A 95 8.97 -1.77 -6.89
N GLN A 96 9.20 -2.84 -7.64
CA GLN A 96 10.54 -3.17 -8.12
C GLN A 96 11.08 -2.16 -9.13
N ARG A 97 12.40 -2.05 -9.17
CA ARG A 97 13.17 -1.23 -10.12
C ARG A 97 12.99 -1.55 -11.60
N ASN A 98 12.44 -2.72 -11.94
CA ASN A 98 12.21 -3.15 -13.33
C ASN A 98 10.78 -2.91 -13.80
N VAL A 99 9.89 -2.36 -12.95
CA VAL A 99 8.54 -1.98 -13.38
C VAL A 99 8.63 -0.80 -14.34
N GLY A 100 8.08 -0.96 -15.54
CA GLY A 100 8.06 0.09 -16.56
C GLY A 100 7.03 1.18 -16.25
N LEU A 101 7.33 2.43 -16.59
CA LEU A 101 6.42 3.56 -16.40
C LEU A 101 5.09 3.39 -17.14
N SER A 102 5.11 2.80 -18.35
CA SER A 102 3.90 2.54 -19.13
C SER A 102 2.89 1.65 -18.39
N GLN A 103 3.38 0.67 -17.63
CA GLN A 103 2.53 -0.20 -16.81
C GLN A 103 1.86 0.58 -15.67
N LEU A 104 2.55 1.57 -15.10
CA LEU A 104 1.98 2.42 -14.05
C LEU A 104 0.95 3.40 -14.61
N GLU A 105 1.23 3.97 -15.78
CA GLU A 105 0.28 4.82 -16.49
C GLU A 105 -0.99 4.03 -16.80
N GLU A 106 -0.88 2.83 -17.34
CA GLU A 106 -2.04 1.95 -17.59
C GLU A 106 -2.89 1.75 -16.34
N LEU A 107 -2.27 1.56 -15.16
CA LEU A 107 -3.00 1.48 -13.89
C LEU A 107 -3.76 2.78 -13.57
N ALA A 108 -3.13 3.93 -13.75
CA ALA A 108 -3.77 5.23 -13.53
C ALA A 108 -5.00 5.42 -14.43
N TRP A 109 -4.91 4.99 -15.69
CA TRP A 109 -5.99 5.01 -16.69
C TRP A 109 -7.12 4.00 -16.43
N LEU A 110 -6.97 3.03 -15.52
CA LEU A 110 -8.08 2.16 -15.12
C LEU A 110 -9.19 2.90 -14.36
N SER A 111 -8.91 4.12 -13.92
CA SER A 111 -9.85 5.00 -13.20
C SER A 111 -10.62 5.89 -14.17
N SER A 112 -11.86 6.24 -13.84
CA SER A 112 -12.62 7.27 -14.56
C SER A 112 -13.14 8.32 -13.58
N PRO A 113 -12.62 9.57 -13.60
CA PRO A 113 -11.50 10.03 -14.42
C PRO A 113 -10.16 9.34 -14.07
N PRO A 114 -9.16 9.34 -14.97
CA PRO A 114 -7.83 8.81 -14.69
C PRO A 114 -7.21 9.46 -13.45
N LEU A 115 -6.48 8.68 -12.66
CA LEU A 115 -5.73 9.21 -11.51
C LEU A 115 -4.47 9.91 -11.99
N ASN A 116 -4.02 10.93 -11.27
CA ASN A 116 -2.68 11.49 -11.49
C ASN A 116 -1.64 10.50 -10.98
N LEU A 117 -0.58 10.28 -11.78
CA LEU A 117 0.54 9.41 -11.43
C LEU A 117 1.81 10.23 -11.22
N GLU A 118 2.42 10.11 -10.04
CA GLU A 118 3.78 10.58 -9.77
C GLU A 118 4.65 9.36 -9.43
N ALA A 119 5.70 9.10 -10.20
CA ALA A 119 6.64 8.02 -9.94
C ALA A 119 7.98 8.57 -9.43
N LYS A 120 8.47 8.03 -8.30
CA LYS A 120 9.76 8.37 -7.71
C LYS A 120 10.68 7.17 -7.65
N GLU A 121 11.88 7.34 -8.18
CA GLU A 121 12.96 6.38 -8.02
C GLU A 121 13.54 6.46 -6.60
N ASN A 122 13.68 5.31 -5.94
CA ASN A 122 14.37 5.20 -4.66
C ASN A 122 15.74 4.59 -4.92
N CYS A 123 16.77 5.43 -4.78
CA CYS A 123 18.17 5.06 -4.92
C CYS A 123 18.84 4.97 -3.54
N VAL A 124 19.76 4.03 -3.39
CA VAL A 124 20.66 3.96 -2.23
C VAL A 124 22.08 4.08 -2.78
N GLY A 125 22.71 5.23 -2.52
CA GLY A 125 23.84 5.71 -3.32
C GLY A 125 23.41 5.87 -4.78
N ASP A 126 24.27 5.46 -5.71
CA ASP A 126 24.00 5.56 -7.15
C ASP A 126 23.17 4.38 -7.70
N LYS A 127 22.69 3.48 -6.82
CA LYS A 127 22.00 2.25 -7.23
C LYS A 127 20.50 2.36 -7.01
N LEU A 128 19.74 2.28 -8.10
CA LEU A 128 18.28 2.14 -8.07
C LEU A 128 17.86 0.86 -7.34
N LYS A 129 16.97 1.01 -6.36
CA LYS A 129 16.44 -0.10 -5.54
C LYS A 129 14.97 -0.39 -5.83
N ALA A 130 14.16 0.66 -5.94
CA ALA A 130 12.71 0.53 -6.05
C ALA A 130 12.10 1.75 -6.73
N ILE A 131 10.86 1.62 -7.18
CA ILE A 131 10.02 2.73 -7.67
C ILE A 131 8.88 2.91 -6.68
N LYS A 132 8.57 4.14 -6.30
CA LYS A 132 7.40 4.48 -5.50
C LYS A 132 6.44 5.29 -6.35
N ALA A 133 5.28 4.73 -6.63
CA ALA A 133 4.24 5.35 -7.44
C ALA A 133 3.15 5.91 -6.53
N TYR A 134 2.75 7.14 -6.78
CA TYR A 134 1.69 7.85 -6.08
C TYR A 134 0.53 8.07 -7.05
N PHE A 135 -0.67 7.67 -6.66
CA PHE A 135 -1.91 7.80 -7.42
C PHE A 135 -2.89 8.67 -6.63
N SER A 136 -3.46 9.70 -7.25
CA SER A 136 -4.40 10.65 -6.61
C SER A 136 -5.39 11.26 -7.60
#